data_AF-A0A0F2J5Y0-F1
#
_entry.id   AF-A0A0F2J5Y0-F1
#
_cell.length_a   1.000
_cell.length_b   1.000
_cell.length_c   1.000
_cell.angle_alpha   90.00
_cell.angle_beta   90.00
_cell.angle_gamma   90.00
#
_symmetry.space_group_name_H-M   'P 1'
#
loop_
_entity.id
_entity.type
_entity.pdbx_description
1 polymer ?
#
loop_
_entity_poly.entity_id
_entity_poly.type
_entity_poly.pdbx_seq_one_letter_code
_entity_poly.pdbx_strand_id
1 'polypeptide(L)'
;MATRAGTRIATIPFPGLEGTAGYLIALILILKGYIVRGVMGLDMPSNWMSLHWGLNSTNSKFIIDRAKVKADSFLTNILEEKKVFRGILSLLFGLMLSPISLAYLVIGRFFLSKLFFASGSCTGCGLCAKSCPVKAIKMVGNKKSRPYWTFACESCMRCMGYCPNKAVEVSYSFAIVLYFVGTLPVSFYVLNGLSNIITIEHYVFLVKALLDYIYILVSFFVAYLILSWLIKIPLINKLCTYTTFTHFYRRYHEPDTSLKDIVAKKKND
;
A
#
# COMPACT_ATOMS: atom_id res chain seq x y z
N MET A 1 0.71 13.01 -15.24
CA MET A 1 -0.48 12.14 -15.20
C MET A 1 -0.43 11.33 -13.92
N ALA A 2 -1.56 11.14 -13.22
CA ALA A 2 -1.64 10.28 -12.03
C ALA A 2 -2.49 9.04 -12.35
N THR A 3 -1.99 7.85 -12.04
CA THR A 3 -2.77 6.62 -12.26
C THR A 3 -3.83 6.44 -11.18
N ARG A 4 -4.98 5.89 -11.53
CA ARG A 4 -6.07 5.57 -10.59
C ARG A 4 -6.64 4.19 -10.88
N ALA A 5 -7.05 3.50 -9.83
CA ALA A 5 -7.50 2.11 -9.86
C ALA A 5 -8.87 1.96 -10.57
N GLY A 6 -8.83 1.85 -11.90
CA GLY A 6 -10.00 1.57 -12.72
C GLY A 6 -10.46 0.13 -12.58
N THR A 7 -11.77 -0.07 -12.67
CA THR A 7 -12.39 -1.40 -12.71
C THR A 7 -13.40 -1.50 -13.84
N ARG A 8 -13.83 -2.72 -14.12
CA ARG A 8 -14.89 -3.01 -15.09
C ARG A 8 -15.77 -4.10 -14.51
N ILE A 9 -17.04 -3.76 -14.31
CA ILE A 9 -18.05 -4.70 -13.82
C ILE A 9 -18.99 -4.97 -15.00
N ALA A 10 -19.07 -6.23 -15.41
CA ALA A 10 -19.69 -6.64 -16.66
C ALA A 10 -19.13 -5.82 -17.86
N THR A 11 -19.95 -4.96 -18.46
CA THR A 11 -19.58 -4.12 -19.62
C THR A 11 -19.28 -2.67 -19.24
N ILE A 12 -19.52 -2.25 -17.99
CA ILE A 12 -19.44 -0.85 -17.59
C ILE A 12 -18.07 -0.58 -16.96
N PRO A 13 -17.28 0.36 -17.51
CA PRO A 13 -16.05 0.81 -16.88
C PRO A 13 -16.35 1.80 -15.76
N PHE A 14 -15.72 1.59 -14.60
CA PHE A 14 -15.77 2.51 -13.48
C PHE A 14 -14.37 3.12 -13.29
N PRO A 15 -14.25 4.46 -13.33
CA PRO A 15 -12.98 5.11 -13.10
C PRO A 15 -12.54 4.95 -11.65
N GLY A 16 -11.23 4.93 -11.44
CA GLY A 16 -10.68 5.07 -10.10
C GLY A 16 -10.74 6.52 -9.60
N LEU A 17 -10.21 6.76 -8.41
CA LEU A 17 -10.04 8.10 -7.85
C LEU A 17 -8.55 8.39 -7.61
N GLU A 18 -8.00 9.38 -8.32
CA GLU A 18 -6.63 9.87 -8.12
C GLU A 18 -6.52 10.91 -6.99
N GLY A 19 -7.66 11.42 -6.51
CA GLY A 19 -7.74 12.42 -5.45
C GLY A 19 -6.95 13.69 -5.79
N THR A 20 -6.16 14.15 -4.83
CA THR A 20 -5.30 15.33 -4.97
C THR A 20 -4.02 15.07 -5.77
N ALA A 21 -3.65 13.81 -6.05
CA ALA A 21 -2.32 13.45 -6.51
C ALA A 21 -1.85 14.23 -7.75
N GLY A 22 -2.72 14.36 -8.77
CA GLY A 22 -2.38 15.08 -10.00
C GLY A 22 -2.08 16.56 -9.77
N TYR A 23 -2.94 17.25 -9.01
CA TYR A 23 -2.80 18.68 -8.74
C TYR A 23 -1.77 18.99 -7.66
N LEU A 24 -1.54 18.07 -6.71
CA LEU A 24 -0.47 18.19 -5.73
C LEU A 24 0.90 18.16 -6.43
N ILE A 25 1.10 17.23 -7.37
CA ILE A 25 2.33 17.21 -8.18
C ILE A 25 2.45 18.50 -9.02
N ALA A 26 1.35 18.97 -9.62
CA ALA A 26 1.35 20.22 -10.35
C ALA A 26 1.77 21.42 -9.48
N LEU A 27 1.22 21.53 -8.26
CA LEU A 27 1.58 22.56 -7.30
C LEU A 27 3.08 22.47 -6.94
N ILE A 28 3.58 21.28 -6.62
CA ILE A 28 5.01 21.07 -6.31
C ILE A 28 5.89 21.49 -7.49
N LEU A 29 5.49 21.20 -8.73
CA LEU A 29 6.24 21.60 -9.92
C LEU A 29 6.22 23.13 -10.13
N ILE A 30 5.07 23.78 -9.94
CA ILE A 30 4.94 25.25 -10.01
C ILE A 30 5.84 25.91 -8.96
N LEU A 31 5.82 25.41 -7.71
CA LEU A 31 6.67 25.91 -6.63
C LEU A 31 8.17 25.72 -6.90
N LYS A 32 8.53 24.77 -7.78
CA LYS A 32 9.90 24.57 -8.26
C LYS A 32 10.25 25.37 -9.53
N GLY A 33 9.36 26.26 -9.98
CA GLY A 33 9.57 27.11 -11.16
C GLY A 33 9.24 26.47 -12.50
N TYR A 34 8.62 25.29 -12.52
CA TYR A 34 8.21 24.64 -13.77
C TYR A 34 6.87 25.18 -14.28
N ILE A 35 6.75 25.30 -15.60
CA ILE A 35 5.47 25.59 -16.27
C ILE A 35 4.69 24.28 -16.45
N VAL A 36 3.65 24.10 -15.65
CA VAL A 36 2.77 22.93 -15.79
C VAL A 36 1.79 23.16 -16.95
N ARG A 37 1.89 22.32 -17.98
CA ARG A 37 1.02 22.36 -19.17
C ARG A 37 -0.24 21.52 -19.03
N GLY A 38 -0.28 20.54 -18.11
CA GLY A 38 -1.51 19.78 -17.91
C GLY A 38 -1.51 18.79 -16.77
N VAL A 39 -2.73 18.40 -16.40
CA VAL A 39 -3.05 17.44 -15.34
C VAL A 39 -4.17 16.53 -15.82
N MET A 40 -4.01 15.22 -15.64
CA MET A 40 -5.02 14.22 -15.95
C MET A 40 -4.82 12.96 -15.10
N GLY A 41 -5.93 12.38 -14.64
CA GLY A 41 -6.00 11.02 -14.10
C GLY A 41 -6.10 9.98 -15.21
N LEU A 42 -5.34 8.88 -15.08
CA LEU A 42 -5.32 7.78 -16.03
C LEU A 42 -5.79 6.50 -15.36
N ASP A 43 -6.88 5.93 -15.87
CA ASP A 43 -7.43 4.67 -15.35
C ASP A 43 -6.50 3.50 -15.67
N MET A 44 -5.95 2.85 -14.64
CA MET A 44 -5.16 1.62 -14.77
C MET A 44 -5.86 0.48 -14.02
N PRO A 45 -5.70 -0.80 -14.44
CA PRO A 45 -6.36 -1.92 -13.77
C PRO A 45 -6.05 -1.93 -12.27
N SER A 46 -7.09 -2.01 -11.43
CA SER A 46 -6.90 -2.04 -9.98
C SER A 46 -6.04 -3.23 -9.55
N ASN A 47 -5.05 -2.95 -8.70
CA ASN A 47 -4.07 -3.92 -8.23
C ASN A 47 -4.03 -4.02 -6.69
N TRP A 48 -5.03 -3.51 -5.96
CA TRP A 48 -5.08 -3.56 -4.50
C TRP A 48 -5.48 -4.97 -3.99
N MET A 49 -4.63 -5.95 -4.29
CA MET A 49 -4.89 -7.38 -4.09
C MET A 49 -4.99 -7.83 -2.64
N SER A 50 -4.59 -6.98 -1.68
CA SER A 50 -4.85 -7.23 -0.26
C SER A 50 -6.29 -6.96 0.15
N LEU A 51 -7.06 -6.24 -0.67
CA LEU A 51 -8.43 -5.83 -0.38
C LEU A 51 -9.44 -6.54 -1.28
N HIS A 52 -9.12 -6.70 -2.58
CA HIS A 52 -10.01 -7.35 -3.54
C HIS A 52 -9.21 -8.19 -4.55
N TRP A 53 -9.89 -9.02 -5.35
CA TRP A 53 -9.23 -9.85 -6.35
C TRP A 53 -8.67 -9.03 -7.54
N GLY A 54 -7.60 -9.53 -8.15
CA GLY A 54 -7.04 -8.97 -9.38
C GLY A 54 -7.97 -9.14 -10.59
N LEU A 55 -7.95 -8.18 -11.51
CA LEU A 55 -8.75 -8.22 -12.73
C LEU A 55 -8.28 -9.31 -13.70
N ASN A 56 -9.21 -9.89 -14.47
CA ASN A 56 -8.88 -10.87 -15.51
C ASN A 56 -8.26 -10.17 -16.74
N SER A 57 -7.63 -10.94 -17.62
CA SER A 57 -6.94 -10.42 -18.81
C SER A 57 -7.86 -9.58 -19.70
N THR A 58 -9.12 -9.99 -19.89
CA THR A 58 -10.11 -9.26 -20.70
C THR A 58 -10.38 -7.86 -20.14
N ASN A 59 -10.65 -7.76 -18.83
CA ASN A 59 -10.93 -6.48 -18.18
C ASN A 59 -9.69 -5.59 -18.09
N SER A 60 -8.54 -6.18 -17.74
CA SER A 60 -7.28 -5.46 -17.68
C SER A 60 -6.89 -4.91 -19.05
N LYS A 61 -6.97 -5.72 -20.11
CA LYS A 61 -6.70 -5.31 -21.49
C LYS A 61 -7.62 -4.17 -21.92
N PHE A 62 -8.92 -4.30 -21.69
CA PHE A 62 -9.88 -3.23 -22.02
C PHE A 62 -9.53 -1.89 -21.36
N ILE A 63 -9.17 -1.90 -20.06
CA ILE A 63 -8.79 -0.69 -19.33
C ILE A 63 -7.48 -0.12 -19.90
N ILE A 64 -6.48 -0.97 -20.15
CA ILE A 64 -5.18 -0.58 -20.72
C ILE A 64 -5.36 0.04 -22.11
N ASP A 65 -6.13 -0.59 -23.00
CA ASP A 65 -6.36 -0.10 -24.36
C ASP A 65 -7.06 1.27 -24.33
N ARG A 66 -8.06 1.46 -23.47
CA ARG A 66 -8.71 2.77 -23.25
C ARG A 66 -7.75 3.81 -22.65
N ALA A 67 -6.87 3.39 -21.74
CA ALA A 67 -5.86 4.27 -21.16
C ALA A 67 -4.85 4.72 -22.21
N LYS A 68 -4.37 3.83 -23.08
CA LYS A 68 -3.44 4.16 -24.17
C LYS A 68 -3.99 5.28 -25.05
N VAL A 69 -5.22 5.14 -25.55
CA VAL A 69 -5.89 6.17 -26.37
C VAL A 69 -5.97 7.53 -25.64
N LYS A 70 -6.35 7.53 -24.35
CA LYS A 70 -6.40 8.76 -23.55
C LYS A 70 -5.01 9.37 -23.32
N ALA A 71 -4.01 8.54 -23.05
CA ALA A 71 -2.64 8.97 -22.82
C ALA A 71 -2.04 9.58 -24.09
N ASP A 72 -2.22 8.93 -25.24
CA ASP A 72 -1.74 9.42 -26.53
C ASP A 72 -2.35 10.77 -26.88
N SER A 73 -3.70 10.90 -26.77
CA SER A 73 -4.38 12.18 -26.98
C SER A 73 -3.90 13.27 -26.03
N PHE A 74 -3.65 12.94 -24.76
CA PHE A 74 -3.11 13.90 -23.80
C PHE A 74 -1.69 14.32 -24.17
N LEU A 75 -0.82 13.38 -24.54
CA LEU A 75 0.56 13.65 -24.96
C LEU A 75 0.59 14.54 -26.22
N THR A 76 -0.21 14.24 -27.25
CA THR A 76 -0.31 15.08 -28.45
C THR A 76 -0.63 16.53 -28.10
N ASN A 77 -1.64 16.75 -27.24
CA ASN A 77 -1.99 18.11 -26.82
C ASN A 77 -0.84 18.83 -26.09
N ILE A 78 -0.09 18.12 -25.24
CA ILE A 78 1.05 18.70 -24.51
C ILE A 78 2.20 19.05 -25.49
N LEU A 79 2.46 18.19 -26.48
CA LEU A 79 3.49 18.42 -27.50
C LEU A 79 3.14 19.59 -28.43
N GLU A 80 1.85 19.82 -28.68
CA GLU A 80 1.34 21.01 -29.38
C GLU A 80 1.25 22.26 -28.47
N GLU A 81 1.91 22.22 -27.31
CA GLU A 81 1.95 23.29 -26.30
C GLU A 81 0.58 23.70 -25.71
N LYS A 82 -0.48 22.93 -25.94
CA LYS A 82 -1.81 23.21 -25.41
C LYS A 82 -1.83 22.98 -23.89
N LYS A 83 -2.71 23.73 -23.22
CA LYS A 83 -2.96 23.57 -21.78
C LYS A 83 -4.14 22.63 -21.57
N VAL A 84 -3.94 21.53 -20.84
CA VAL A 84 -4.99 20.52 -20.60
C VAL A 84 -5.08 20.16 -19.13
N PHE A 85 -6.10 20.67 -18.44
CA PHE A 85 -6.35 20.37 -17.03
C PHE A 85 -7.67 19.61 -16.87
N ARG A 86 -7.60 18.40 -16.31
CA ARG A 86 -8.74 17.50 -16.08
C ARG A 86 -8.75 17.06 -14.61
N GLY A 87 -9.83 16.39 -14.19
CA GLY A 87 -9.91 15.79 -12.86
C GLY A 87 -10.22 16.78 -11.72
N ILE A 88 -10.87 17.91 -12.01
CA ILE A 88 -11.27 18.88 -10.96
C ILE A 88 -12.19 18.24 -9.92
N LEU A 89 -13.11 17.37 -10.34
CA LEU A 89 -13.98 16.65 -9.42
C LEU A 89 -13.19 15.66 -8.55
N SER A 90 -12.18 14.98 -9.11
CA SER A 90 -11.27 14.14 -8.34
C SER A 90 -10.47 14.95 -7.31
N LEU A 91 -10.06 16.18 -7.66
CA LEU A 91 -9.40 17.10 -6.72
C LEU A 91 -10.33 17.46 -5.55
N LEU A 92 -11.59 17.84 -5.84
CA LEU A 92 -12.56 18.19 -4.81
C LEU A 92 -12.82 17.02 -3.85
N PHE A 93 -13.07 15.82 -4.38
CA PHE A 93 -13.21 14.62 -3.55
C PHE A 93 -11.91 14.29 -2.79
N GLY A 94 -10.75 14.49 -3.41
CA GLY A 94 -9.47 14.29 -2.75
C GLY A 94 -9.24 15.24 -1.57
N LEU A 95 -9.64 16.50 -1.69
CA LEU A 95 -9.58 17.48 -0.59
C LEU A 95 -10.57 17.12 0.52
N MET A 96 -11.79 16.72 0.16
CA MET A 96 -12.80 16.24 1.11
C MET A 96 -12.31 15.01 1.90
N LEU A 97 -11.62 14.08 1.23
CA LEU A 97 -11.08 12.86 1.82
C LEU A 97 -9.64 13.03 2.34
N SER A 98 -9.12 14.25 2.43
CA SER A 98 -7.75 14.50 2.90
C SER A 98 -7.49 14.03 4.35
N PRO A 99 -8.45 14.06 5.30
CA PRO A 99 -8.22 13.48 6.63
C PRO A 99 -7.98 11.96 6.58
N ILE A 100 -8.67 11.25 5.67
CA ILE A 100 -8.47 9.81 5.45
C ILE A 100 -7.09 9.55 4.85
N SER A 101 -6.67 10.39 3.90
CA SER A 101 -5.32 10.31 3.32
C SER A 101 -4.23 10.55 4.36
N LEU A 102 -4.43 11.53 5.25
CA LEU A 102 -3.52 11.80 6.36
C LEU A 102 -3.48 10.63 7.35
N ALA A 103 -4.64 10.09 7.75
CA ALA A 103 -4.71 8.91 8.61
C ALA A 103 -4.01 7.70 7.98
N TYR A 104 -4.15 7.51 6.67
CA TYR A 104 -3.41 6.48 5.93
C TYR A 104 -1.89 6.70 6.04
N LEU A 105 -1.40 7.92 5.81
CA LEU A 105 0.04 8.22 5.86
C LEU A 105 0.62 8.11 7.27
N VAL A 106 -0.13 8.55 8.29
CA VAL A 106 0.36 8.57 9.68
C VAL A 106 0.29 7.19 10.32
N ILE A 107 -0.76 6.41 10.05
CA ILE A 107 -0.95 5.10 10.70
C ILE A 107 -1.37 3.96 9.76
N GLY A 108 -2.26 4.21 8.81
CA GLY A 108 -2.87 3.15 7.98
C GLY A 108 -1.85 2.35 7.16
N ARG A 109 -0.84 3.00 6.57
CA ARG A 109 0.23 2.33 5.83
C ARG A 109 1.04 1.38 6.70
N PHE A 110 1.27 1.75 7.96
CA PHE A 110 2.02 0.93 8.91
C PHE A 110 1.18 -0.27 9.34
N PHE A 111 -0.11 -0.08 9.63
CA PHE A 111 -1.04 -1.19 9.86
C PHE A 111 -1.03 -2.19 8.70
N LEU A 112 -1.28 -1.72 7.47
CA LEU A 112 -1.30 -2.58 6.28
C LEU A 112 0.02 -3.32 6.04
N SER A 113 1.16 -2.66 6.30
CA SER A 113 2.48 -3.30 6.17
C SER A 113 2.64 -4.54 7.06
N LYS A 114 1.97 -4.55 8.22
CA LYS A 114 2.05 -5.62 9.23
C LYS A 114 1.03 -6.72 9.05
N LEU A 115 0.19 -6.65 8.03
CA LEU A 115 -0.74 -7.72 7.70
C LEU A 115 -0.14 -8.75 6.75
N PHE A 116 0.95 -8.40 6.05
CA PHE A 116 1.57 -9.31 5.09
C PHE A 116 2.31 -10.46 5.77
N PHE A 117 2.09 -11.67 5.25
CA PHE A 117 2.85 -12.86 5.63
C PHE A 117 3.12 -13.75 4.41
N ALA A 118 4.05 -14.69 4.58
CA ALA A 118 4.35 -15.71 3.58
C ALA A 118 3.72 -17.05 3.98
N SER A 119 2.89 -17.61 3.10
CA SER A 119 2.27 -18.92 3.28
C SER A 119 3.27 -20.07 3.14
N GLY A 120 2.78 -21.31 3.31
CA GLY A 120 3.57 -22.53 3.21
C GLY A 120 4.24 -22.72 1.84
N SER A 121 3.63 -22.18 0.77
CA SER A 121 4.15 -22.26 -0.60
C SER A 121 5.37 -21.36 -0.85
N CYS A 122 5.76 -20.53 0.12
CA CYS A 122 6.96 -19.72 0.02
C CYS A 122 8.21 -20.61 -0.07
N THR A 123 9.02 -20.42 -1.11
CA THR A 123 10.29 -21.15 -1.31
C THR A 123 11.50 -20.42 -0.74
N GLY A 124 11.35 -19.17 -0.28
CA GLY A 124 12.47 -18.34 0.18
C GLY A 124 13.35 -17.76 -0.94
N CYS A 125 12.87 -17.72 -2.19
CA CYS A 125 13.65 -17.23 -3.35
C CYS A 125 14.08 -15.74 -3.27
N GLY A 126 13.46 -14.94 -2.40
CA GLY A 126 13.82 -13.53 -2.20
C GLY A 126 13.43 -12.57 -3.33
N LEU A 127 12.68 -13.01 -4.35
CA LEU A 127 12.23 -12.15 -5.46
C LEU A 127 11.46 -10.92 -4.96
N CYS A 128 10.54 -11.11 -4.00
CA CYS A 128 9.76 -10.03 -3.40
C CYS A 128 10.65 -8.92 -2.79
N ALA A 129 11.76 -9.29 -2.13
CA ALA A 129 12.71 -8.35 -1.58
C ALA A 129 13.50 -7.63 -2.69
N LYS A 130 13.99 -8.39 -3.69
CA LYS A 130 14.75 -7.85 -4.84
C LYS A 130 13.94 -6.88 -5.69
N SER A 131 12.63 -7.11 -5.87
CA SER A 131 11.76 -6.27 -6.69
C SER A 131 11.13 -5.10 -5.93
N CYS A 132 11.36 -4.99 -4.61
CA CYS A 132 10.71 -3.97 -3.77
C CYS A 132 11.31 -2.57 -4.05
N PRO A 133 10.52 -1.61 -4.59
CA PRO A 133 11.05 -0.30 -4.98
C PRO A 133 11.55 0.53 -3.79
N VAL A 134 11.00 0.30 -2.61
CA VAL A 134 11.31 1.01 -1.35
C VAL A 134 12.14 0.16 -0.38
N LYS A 135 12.69 -0.97 -0.83
CA LYS A 135 13.53 -1.89 -0.03
C LYS A 135 12.91 -2.28 1.32
N ALA A 136 11.58 -2.39 1.37
CA ALA A 136 10.84 -2.58 2.61
C ALA A 136 10.77 -4.03 3.10
N ILE A 137 11.33 -5.00 2.36
CA ILE A 137 11.24 -6.42 2.68
C ILE A 137 12.63 -6.96 2.99
N LYS A 138 12.80 -7.55 4.18
CA LYS A 138 14.01 -8.26 4.59
C LYS A 138 13.77 -9.76 4.53
N MET A 139 14.72 -10.53 4.01
CA MET A 139 14.65 -11.99 4.08
C MET A 139 15.27 -12.45 5.40
N VAL A 140 14.51 -13.17 6.23
CA VAL A 140 14.93 -13.59 7.59
C VAL A 140 14.87 -15.11 7.76
N GLY A 141 15.83 -15.67 8.51
CA GLY A 141 15.94 -17.10 8.81
C GLY A 141 17.00 -17.83 7.97
N ASN A 142 17.54 -18.92 8.53
CA ASN A 142 18.74 -19.58 7.99
C ASN A 142 18.40 -20.68 6.97
N LYS A 143 17.56 -21.67 7.33
CA LYS A 143 17.24 -22.82 6.46
C LYS A 143 16.24 -22.49 5.37
N LYS A 144 15.15 -21.81 5.73
CA LYS A 144 14.08 -21.38 4.82
C LYS A 144 13.81 -19.91 5.07
N SER A 145 14.54 -19.05 4.35
CA SER A 145 14.39 -17.60 4.51
C SER A 145 12.96 -17.17 4.14
N ARG A 146 12.41 -16.24 4.91
CA ARG A 146 11.05 -15.72 4.70
C ARG A 146 11.06 -14.20 4.66
N PRO A 147 10.18 -13.58 3.85
CA PRO A 147 10.06 -12.14 3.82
C PRO A 147 9.49 -11.60 5.15
N TYR A 148 10.06 -10.50 5.59
CA TYR A 148 9.62 -9.69 6.72
C TYR A 148 9.39 -8.26 6.23
N TRP A 149 8.17 -7.75 6.38
CA TRP A 149 7.79 -6.43 5.91
C TRP A 149 8.04 -5.37 6.98
N THR A 150 8.90 -4.40 6.64
CA THR A 150 9.25 -3.27 7.51
C THR A 150 8.21 -2.14 7.39
N PHE A 151 8.30 -1.12 8.26
CA PHE A 151 7.44 0.06 8.18
C PHE A 151 7.70 0.96 6.96
N ALA A 152 8.73 0.68 6.16
CA ALA A 152 8.96 1.34 4.88
C ALA A 152 8.02 0.84 3.76
N CYS A 153 7.16 -0.14 4.03
CA CYS A 153 6.26 -0.69 3.03
C CYS A 153 5.17 0.33 2.64
N GLU A 154 5.09 0.63 1.36
CA GLU A 154 4.07 1.53 0.79
C GLU A 154 2.85 0.77 0.22
N SER A 155 2.66 -0.50 0.61
CA SER A 155 1.49 -1.31 0.22
C SER A 155 1.21 -1.35 -1.30
N CYS A 156 2.26 -1.31 -2.14
CA CYS A 156 2.14 -1.26 -3.61
C CYS A 156 1.72 -2.58 -4.28
N MET A 157 1.53 -3.66 -3.50
CA MET A 157 1.14 -5.01 -3.95
C MET A 157 2.10 -5.72 -4.91
N ARG A 158 3.23 -5.12 -5.32
CA ARG A 158 4.20 -5.75 -6.23
C ARG A 158 4.69 -7.12 -5.77
N CYS A 159 5.00 -7.27 -4.48
CA CYS A 159 5.44 -8.55 -3.91
C CYS A 159 4.39 -9.66 -4.01
N MET A 160 3.10 -9.29 -3.93
CA MET A 160 1.97 -10.20 -4.06
C MET A 160 1.66 -10.53 -5.52
N GLY A 161 1.75 -9.53 -6.41
CA GLY A 161 1.48 -9.70 -7.84
C GLY A 161 2.51 -10.55 -8.58
N TYR A 162 3.78 -10.42 -8.23
CA TYR A 162 4.90 -11.09 -8.93
C TYR A 162 5.42 -12.35 -8.24
N CYS A 163 4.80 -12.81 -7.14
CA CYS A 163 5.24 -14.05 -6.50
C CYS A 163 4.85 -15.28 -7.35
N PRO A 164 5.81 -16.05 -7.89
CA PRO A 164 5.50 -17.20 -8.76
C PRO A 164 4.72 -18.30 -8.01
N ASN A 165 4.95 -18.43 -6.70
CA ASN A 165 4.29 -19.42 -5.85
C ASN A 165 3.02 -18.88 -5.17
N LYS A 166 2.58 -17.66 -5.53
CA LYS A 166 1.44 -16.95 -4.92
C LYS A 166 1.48 -16.95 -3.38
N ALA A 167 2.67 -16.89 -2.81
CA ALA A 167 2.91 -17.18 -1.40
C ALA A 167 2.73 -15.96 -0.48
N VAL A 168 2.65 -14.75 -1.03
CA VAL A 168 2.48 -13.52 -0.24
C VAL A 168 0.99 -13.27 -0.05
N GLU A 169 0.55 -13.26 1.20
CA GLU A 169 -0.85 -13.16 1.62
C GLU A 169 -1.02 -12.06 2.68
N VAL A 170 -2.26 -11.69 2.97
CA VAL A 170 -2.64 -10.77 4.06
C VAL A 170 -3.42 -11.52 5.12
N SER A 171 -3.02 -11.44 6.40
CA SER A 171 -3.73 -12.12 7.48
C SER A 171 -4.85 -11.23 8.04
N TYR A 172 -6.10 -11.57 7.71
CA TYR A 172 -7.28 -10.84 8.23
C TYR A 172 -7.56 -11.15 9.70
N SER A 173 -7.33 -12.39 10.14
CA SER A 173 -7.38 -12.75 11.56
C SER A 173 -6.38 -11.93 12.38
N PHE A 174 -5.16 -11.74 11.86
CA PHE A 174 -4.19 -10.87 12.52
C PHE A 174 -4.53 -9.38 12.45
N ALA A 175 -5.22 -8.93 11.39
CA ALA A 175 -5.73 -7.57 11.30
C ALA A 175 -6.68 -7.24 12.47
N ILE A 176 -7.56 -8.19 12.84
CA ILE A 176 -8.45 -8.07 13.99
C ILE A 176 -7.64 -7.96 15.29
N VAL A 177 -6.62 -8.80 15.47
CA VAL A 177 -5.72 -8.73 16.64
C VAL A 177 -5.04 -7.37 16.73
N LEU A 178 -4.44 -6.89 15.64
CA LEU A 178 -3.78 -5.58 15.60
C LEU A 178 -4.75 -4.44 15.87
N TYR A 179 -5.99 -4.52 15.37
CA TYR A 179 -7.02 -3.54 15.66
C TYR A 179 -7.27 -3.45 17.17
N PHE A 180 -7.57 -4.57 17.83
CA PHE A 180 -7.84 -4.58 19.28
C PHE A 180 -6.64 -4.08 20.09
N VAL A 181 -5.44 -4.58 19.81
CA VAL A 181 -4.21 -4.15 20.51
C VAL A 181 -3.96 -2.66 20.30
N GLY A 182 -4.13 -2.15 19.08
CA GLY A 182 -3.94 -0.73 18.76
C GLY A 182 -4.98 0.20 19.39
N THR A 183 -6.17 -0.31 19.71
CA THR A 183 -7.25 0.47 20.36
C THR A 183 -7.22 0.47 21.88
N LEU A 184 -6.31 -0.27 22.53
CA LEU A 184 -6.21 -0.27 23.98
C LEU A 184 -5.85 1.13 24.50
N PRO A 185 -6.55 1.68 25.51
CA PRO A 185 -6.35 3.04 26.00
C PRO A 185 -5.15 3.13 26.95
N VAL A 186 -3.98 2.64 26.54
CA VAL A 186 -2.78 2.56 27.39
C VAL A 186 -2.31 3.94 27.84
N SER A 187 -2.38 4.95 26.96
CA SER A 187 -2.03 6.33 27.32
C SER A 187 -2.87 6.87 28.48
N PHE A 188 -4.15 6.52 28.56
CA PHE A 188 -5.05 6.93 29.64
C PHE A 188 -4.58 6.36 30.98
N TYR A 189 -4.28 5.06 31.04
CA TYR A 189 -3.79 4.43 32.27
C TYR A 189 -2.43 4.98 32.70
N VAL A 190 -1.52 5.21 31.75
CA VAL A 190 -0.18 5.78 32.03
C VAL A 190 -0.31 7.20 32.58
N LEU A 191 -1.10 8.07 31.93
CA LEU A 191 -1.29 9.45 32.38
C LEU A 191 -2.02 9.51 33.73
N ASN A 192 -3.00 8.65 33.97
CA ASN A 192 -3.70 8.58 35.27
C ASN A 192 -2.80 8.06 36.40
N GLY A 193 -1.81 7.22 36.11
CA GLY A 193 -0.81 6.81 37.10
C GLY A 193 0.18 7.94 37.44
N LEU A 194 0.52 8.76 36.44
CA LEU A 194 1.48 9.87 36.56
C LEU A 194 0.86 11.16 37.11
N SER A 195 -0.47 11.33 37.05
CA SER A 195 -1.15 12.52 37.56
C SER A 195 -0.98 12.73 39.06
N ASN A 196 -0.69 11.66 39.81
CA ASN A 196 -0.33 11.73 41.23
C ASN A 196 1.08 12.33 41.47
N ILE A 197 1.87 12.52 40.42
CA ILE A 197 3.29 12.90 40.49
C ILE A 197 3.56 14.22 39.73
N ILE A 198 2.80 14.51 38.66
CA ILE A 198 3.03 15.66 37.77
C ILE A 198 1.69 16.36 37.44
N THR A 199 1.61 17.67 37.70
CA THR A 199 0.51 18.52 37.24
C THR A 199 0.66 18.84 35.75
N ILE A 200 -0.02 18.08 34.90
CA ILE A 200 -0.05 18.30 33.45
C ILE A 200 -1.33 19.10 33.15
N GLU A 201 -1.27 20.44 33.17
CA GLU A 201 -2.48 21.25 32.91
C GLU A 201 -2.60 21.71 31.45
N HIS A 202 -1.49 21.99 30.75
CA HIS A 202 -1.55 22.63 29.41
C HIS A 202 -1.12 21.73 28.23
N TYR A 203 -0.43 20.61 28.46
CA TYR A 203 0.10 19.75 27.38
C TYR A 203 -0.55 18.36 27.29
N VAL A 204 -1.63 18.10 28.04
CA VAL A 204 -2.24 16.75 28.17
C VAL A 204 -2.59 16.15 26.82
N PHE A 205 -3.19 16.94 25.92
CA PHE A 205 -3.61 16.43 24.61
C PHE A 205 -2.43 16.01 23.74
N LEU A 206 -1.40 16.85 23.61
CA LEU A 206 -0.24 16.57 22.77
C LEU A 206 0.58 15.39 23.32
N VAL A 207 0.79 15.37 24.64
CA VAL A 207 1.48 14.25 25.31
C VAL A 207 0.69 12.97 25.13
N LYS A 208 -0.63 12.99 25.33
CA LYS A 208 -1.50 11.83 25.09
C LYS A 208 -1.40 11.35 23.64
N ALA A 209 -1.52 12.25 22.67
CA ALA A 209 -1.45 11.91 21.24
C ALA A 209 -0.10 11.28 20.87
N LEU A 210 1.00 11.80 21.41
CA LEU A 210 2.33 11.22 21.22
C LEU A 210 2.46 9.85 21.87
N LEU A 211 1.97 9.68 23.10
CA LEU A 211 1.95 8.39 23.79
C LEU A 211 1.12 7.35 23.03
N ASP A 212 -0.08 7.72 22.56
CA ASP A 212 -0.93 6.86 21.74
C ASP A 212 -0.20 6.47 20.44
N TYR A 213 0.42 7.42 19.76
CA TYR A 213 1.14 7.16 18.52
C TYR A 213 2.32 6.20 18.71
N ILE A 214 3.15 6.44 19.72
CA ILE A 214 4.28 5.58 20.08
C ILE A 214 3.76 4.19 20.46
N TYR A 215 2.74 4.12 21.31
CA TYR A 215 2.13 2.86 21.73
C TYR A 215 1.65 2.03 20.55
N ILE A 216 0.93 2.64 19.59
CA ILE A 216 0.43 1.93 18.42
C ILE A 216 1.59 1.39 17.57
N LEU A 217 2.61 2.21 17.29
CA LEU A 217 3.75 1.79 16.47
C LEU A 217 4.55 0.65 17.13
N VAL A 218 4.81 0.76 18.43
CA VAL A 218 5.49 -0.28 19.21
C VAL A 218 4.66 -1.55 19.25
N SER A 219 3.35 -1.43 19.47
CA SER A 219 2.43 -2.57 19.48
C SER A 219 2.40 -3.30 18.15
N PHE A 220 2.31 -2.57 17.04
CA PHE A 220 2.37 -3.15 15.69
C PHE A 220 3.71 -3.83 15.43
N PHE A 221 4.83 -3.25 15.89
CA PHE A 221 6.14 -3.85 15.77
C PHE A 221 6.24 -5.17 16.54
N VAL A 222 5.90 -5.16 17.84
CA VAL A 222 5.98 -6.32 18.72
C VAL A 222 5.02 -7.43 18.26
N ALA A 223 3.76 -7.10 17.99
CA ALA A 223 2.79 -8.07 17.50
C ALA A 223 3.25 -8.70 16.18
N TYR A 224 3.82 -7.92 15.26
CA TYR A 224 4.30 -8.44 13.99
C TYR A 224 5.56 -9.30 14.14
N LEU A 225 6.46 -8.96 15.08
CA LEU A 225 7.58 -9.83 15.43
C LEU A 225 7.07 -11.19 15.92
N ILE A 226 6.08 -11.20 16.81
CA ILE A 226 5.43 -12.42 17.30
C ILE A 226 4.82 -13.20 16.13
N LEU A 227 4.02 -12.55 15.26
CA LEU A 227 3.45 -13.19 14.07
C LEU A 227 4.55 -13.81 13.19
N SER A 228 5.63 -13.07 12.92
CA SER A 228 6.72 -13.54 12.05
C SER A 228 7.43 -14.78 12.60
N TRP A 229 7.43 -14.96 13.93
CA TRP A 229 7.91 -16.16 14.59
C TRP A 229 6.86 -17.27 14.53
N LEU A 230 5.61 -16.99 14.89
CA LEU A 230 4.50 -17.97 14.88
C LEU A 230 4.25 -18.56 13.49
N ILE A 231 4.35 -17.76 12.42
CA ILE A 231 4.13 -18.22 11.04
C ILE A 231 5.16 -19.28 10.61
N LYS A 232 6.29 -19.43 11.33
CA LYS A 232 7.26 -20.50 11.11
C LYS A 232 6.72 -21.87 11.50
N ILE A 233 5.77 -21.92 12.42
CA ILE A 233 5.09 -23.16 12.82
C ILE A 233 4.12 -23.56 11.69
N PRO A 234 4.26 -24.76 11.09
CA PRO A 234 3.47 -25.16 9.92
C PRO A 234 1.96 -25.10 10.13
N LEU A 235 1.49 -25.52 11.32
CA LEU A 235 0.07 -25.51 11.66
C LEU A 235 -0.50 -24.10 11.68
N ILE A 236 0.18 -23.16 12.35
CA ILE A 236 -0.25 -21.75 12.42
C ILE A 236 -0.23 -21.12 11.04
N ASN A 237 0.81 -21.39 10.25
CA ASN A 237 0.89 -20.89 8.87
C ASN A 237 -0.30 -21.38 8.03
N LYS A 238 -0.65 -22.67 8.13
CA LYS A 238 -1.79 -23.24 7.43
C LYS A 238 -3.10 -22.59 7.87
N LEU A 239 -3.28 -22.36 9.18
CA LEU A 239 -4.45 -21.67 9.73
C LEU A 239 -4.56 -20.22 9.19
N CYS A 240 -3.49 -19.44 9.25
CA CYS A 240 -3.47 -18.08 8.70
C CYS A 240 -3.73 -18.06 7.18
N THR A 241 -3.23 -19.05 6.45
CA THR A 241 -3.46 -19.19 5.00
C THR A 241 -4.91 -19.55 4.68
N TYR A 242 -5.54 -20.40 5.49
CA TYR A 242 -6.93 -20.81 5.28
C TYR A 242 -7.94 -19.71 5.67
N THR A 243 -7.60 -18.89 6.67
CA THR A 243 -8.47 -17.83 7.19
C THR A 243 -8.39 -16.51 6.43
N THR A 244 -7.61 -16.44 5.35
CA THR A 244 -7.53 -15.25 4.49
C THR A 244 -8.24 -15.44 3.16
N PHE A 245 -8.98 -14.42 2.70
CA PHE A 245 -9.56 -14.45 1.35
C PHE A 245 -8.50 -14.23 0.27
N THR A 246 -7.37 -13.60 0.60
CA THR A 246 -6.32 -13.30 -0.39
C THR A 246 -5.73 -14.55 -1.04
N HIS A 247 -5.85 -15.71 -0.38
CA HIS A 247 -5.45 -17.00 -0.92
C HIS A 247 -6.25 -17.41 -2.17
N PHE A 248 -7.52 -17.01 -2.23
CA PHE A 248 -8.42 -17.31 -3.34
C PHE A 248 -8.45 -16.20 -4.40
N TYR A 249 -7.83 -15.05 -4.11
CA TYR A 249 -7.84 -13.92 -5.01
C TYR A 249 -6.95 -14.16 -6.22
N ARG A 250 -7.47 -13.82 -7.40
CA ARG A 250 -6.65 -13.74 -8.61
C ARG A 250 -5.51 -12.74 -8.38
N ARG A 251 -4.29 -13.12 -8.76
CA ARG A 251 -3.16 -12.19 -8.80
C ARG A 251 -3.19 -11.40 -10.10
N TYR A 252 -2.80 -10.14 -10.01
CA TYR A 252 -2.64 -9.25 -11.15
C TYR A 252 -1.28 -8.55 -11.04
N HIS A 253 -0.55 -8.58 -12.14
CA HIS A 253 0.49 -7.62 -12.46
C HIS A 253 0.26 -7.14 -13.88
N GLU A 254 0.90 -6.03 -14.24
CA GLU A 254 0.84 -5.52 -15.61
C GLU A 254 1.41 -6.59 -16.57
N PRO A 255 0.69 -6.97 -17.65
CA PRO A 255 1.07 -8.10 -18.50
C PRO A 255 2.39 -7.94 -19.25
N ASP A 256 2.74 -6.73 -19.68
CA ASP A 256 3.91 -6.46 -20.50
C ASP A 256 5.19 -6.24 -19.66
N THR A 257 5.03 -6.07 -18.34
CA THR A 257 6.13 -5.85 -17.39
C THR A 257 6.59 -7.18 -16.79
N SER A 258 7.83 -7.55 -17.08
CA SER A 258 8.45 -8.76 -16.55
C SER A 258 9.21 -8.50 -15.25
N LEU A 259 9.58 -9.59 -14.55
CA LEU A 259 10.48 -9.50 -13.38
C LEU A 259 11.85 -8.88 -13.72
N LYS A 260 12.33 -9.05 -14.96
CA LYS A 260 13.62 -8.50 -15.41
C LYS A 260 13.60 -6.97 -15.51
N ASP A 261 12.42 -6.39 -15.75
CA ASP A 261 12.25 -4.94 -15.90
C ASP A 261 12.22 -4.24 -14.54
N ILE A 262 11.82 -4.95 -13.48
CA ILE A 262 11.64 -4.38 -12.14
C ILE A 262 12.71 -4.77 -11.12
N VAL A 263 13.43 -5.87 -11.35
CA VAL A 263 14.59 -6.25 -10.55
C VAL A 263 15.80 -5.55 -11.16
N ALA A 264 16.34 -4.55 -10.46
CA ALA A 264 17.55 -3.88 -10.90
C ALA A 264 18.62 -4.92 -11.26
N LYS A 265 19.18 -4.83 -12.48
CA LYS A 265 20.40 -5.57 -12.82
C LYS A 265 21.43 -5.19 -11.76
N LYS A 266 22.00 -6.18 -11.06
CA LYS A 266 23.23 -5.93 -10.29
C LYS A 266 24.21 -5.31 -11.29
N LYS A 267 24.64 -4.06 -11.06
CA LYS A 267 25.89 -3.61 -11.65
C LYS A 267 26.93 -4.62 -11.14
N ASN A 268 27.50 -5.38 -12.05
CA ASN A 268 28.72 -6.12 -11.77
C ASN A 268 29.79 -5.03 -11.67
N ASP A 269 30.07 -4.61 -10.44
CA ASP A 269 31.30 -3.88 -10.12
C ASP A 269 32.45 -4.89 -10.08
#